data_AF-A0AAU1ESJ4-F1
#
_entry.id   AF-A0AAU1ESJ4-F1
#
_cell.length_a   1.000
_cell.length_b   1.000
_cell.length_c   1.000
_cell.angle_alpha   90.00
_cell.angle_beta   90.00
_cell.angle_gamma   90.00
#
_symmetry.space_group_name_H-M   'P 1'
#
loop_
_entity.id
_entity.type
_entity.pdbx_description
1 polymer ?
#
loop_
_entity_poly.entity_id
_entity_poly.type
_entity_poly.pdbx_seq_one_letter_code
_entity_poly.pdbx_strand_id
1 'polypeptide(L)' 'MTEPLHVDPYAAQPATGIKPGTICQWLRRHRLTRHGYDHAGRALIDLHELQPHVTPEAV' A
#
# COMPACT_ATOMS: atom_id res chain seq x y z
N MET A 1 9.94 -17.28 -0.76
CA MET A 1 10.10 -15.90 -1.25
C MET A 1 8.71 -15.41 -1.56
N THR A 2 8.21 -14.44 -0.81
CA THR A 2 6.90 -13.85 -1.11
C THR A 2 7.11 -12.93 -2.30
N GLU A 3 6.43 -13.21 -3.42
CA GLU A 3 6.49 -12.33 -4.59
C GLU A 3 5.86 -10.97 -4.24
N PRO A 4 6.50 -9.84 -4.59
CA PRO A 4 5.97 -8.52 -4.25
C PRO A 4 4.65 -8.31 -4.99
N LEU A 5 3.61 -7.95 -4.23
CA LEU A 5 2.26 -7.76 -4.76
C LEU A 5 2.00 -6.27 -5.00
N HIS A 6 2.32 -5.80 -6.19
CA HIS A 6 2.14 -4.40 -6.57
C HIS A 6 0.67 -4.09 -6.87
N VAL A 7 0.08 -3.20 -6.08
CA VAL A 7 -1.31 -2.74 -6.23
C VAL A 7 -1.38 -1.22 -6.12
N ASP A 8 -2.44 -0.62 -6.65
CA ASP A 8 -2.70 0.80 -6.44
C ASP A 8 -3.37 1.05 -5.07
N PRO A 9 -3.31 2.28 -4.51
CA PRO A 9 -3.89 2.62 -3.21
C PRO A 9 -5.38 2.30 -3.05
N TYR A 10 -6.18 2.32 -4.12
CA TYR A 10 -7.59 1.96 -4.06
C TYR A 10 -7.77 0.45 -4.02
N ALA A 11 -7.00 -0.31 -4.80
CA ALA A 11 -6.98 -1.76 -4.73
C ALA A 11 -6.44 -2.28 -3.38
N ALA A 12 -5.56 -1.53 -2.72
CA ALA A 12 -5.02 -1.88 -1.41
C ALA A 12 -6.03 -1.73 -0.25
N GLN A 13 -7.00 -0.81 -0.36
CA GLN A 13 -7.99 -0.56 0.70
C GLN A 13 -8.80 -1.81 1.11
N PRO A 14 -9.45 -2.56 0.20
CA PRO A 14 -10.25 -3.73 0.59
C PRO A 14 -9.41 -4.83 1.26
N ALA A 15 -8.12 -4.93 0.92
CA ALA A 15 -7.23 -5.94 1.49
C ALA A 15 -6.63 -5.54 2.85
N THR A 16 -6.50 -4.24 3.13
CA THR A 16 -5.77 -3.74 4.32
C THR A 16 -6.63 -2.91 5.27
N GLY A 17 -7.81 -2.46 4.83
CA GLY A 17 -8.65 -1.50 5.55
C GLY A 17 -8.10 -0.06 5.58
N ILE A 18 -6.90 0.19 5.05
CA ILE A 18 -6.27 1.52 5.08
C ILE A 18 -6.88 2.38 3.97
N LYS A 19 -7.29 3.61 4.32
CA LYS A 19 -7.84 4.56 3.36
C LYS A 19 -6.80 4.90 2.28
N PRO A 20 -7.18 4.97 0.99
CA PRO A 20 -6.27 5.32 -0.11
C PRO A 20 -5.55 6.66 0.13
N GLY A 21 -6.26 7.65 0.70
CA GLY A 21 -5.66 8.94 1.05
C GLY A 21 -4.52 8.84 2.08
N THR A 22 -4.60 7.91 3.02
CA THR A 22 -3.54 7.62 4.00
C THR A 22 -2.32 7.01 3.30
N ILE A 23 -2.54 6.03 2.42
CA ILE A 23 -1.48 5.40 1.61
C ILE A 23 -0.78 6.46 0.75
N CYS A 24 -1.53 7.33 0.08
CA CYS A 24 -0.99 8.45 -0.69
C CYS A 24 -0.16 9.41 0.18
N GLN A 25 -0.57 9.69 1.42
CA GLN A 25 0.23 10.49 2.34
C GLN A 25 1.53 9.79 2.76
N TRP A 26 1.49 8.47 3.00
CA TRP A 26 2.69 7.70 3.34
C TRP A 26 3.69 7.66 2.19
N LEU A 27 3.22 7.50 0.94
CA LEU A 27 4.07 7.63 -0.25
C LEU A 27 4.72 9.00 -0.35
N ARG A 28 3.94 10.08 -0.16
CA ARG A 28 4.47 11.46 -0.18
C ARG A 28 5.49 11.73 0.92
N ARG A 29 5.39 11.02 2.05
CA ARG A 29 6.30 11.13 3.20
C ARG A 29 7.42 10.10 3.18
N HIS A 30 7.60 9.37 2.08
CA HIS A 30 8.62 8.33 1.94
C HIS A 30 8.55 7.24 3.02
N ARG A 31 7.36 6.96 3.56
CA ARG A 31 7.12 5.84 4.50
C ARG A 31 6.85 4.51 3.78
N LEU A 32 6.44 4.58 2.51
CA LEU A 32 6.26 3.44 1.62
C LEU A 32 7.11 3.64 0.38
N THR A 33 7.51 2.53 -0.24
CA THR A 33 8.20 2.55 -1.52
C THR A 33 7.17 2.62 -2.65
N ARG A 34 7.41 3.54 -3.58
CA ARG A 34 6.66 3.57 -4.85
C ARG A 34 7.37 2.65 -5.83
N HIS A 35 6.67 1.61 -6.27
CA HIS A 35 7.19 0.59 -7.19
C HIS A 35 6.94 0.91 -8.66
N GLY A 36 6.28 2.03 -8.94
CA GLY A 36 6.04 2.52 -10.30
C GLY A 36 4.67 3.18 -10.42
N TYR A 37 4.13 3.14 -11.63
CA TYR A 37 2.79 3.58 -11.93
C TYR A 37 2.06 2.52 -12.77
N ASP A 38 0.74 2.42 -12.61
CA ASP A 38 -0.11 1.62 -13.48
C ASP A 38 -0.36 2.34 -14.84
N HIS A 39 -1.11 1.67 -15.72
CA HIS A 39 -1.49 2.23 -17.02
C HIS A 39 -2.33 3.52 -16.93
N ALA A 40 -2.97 3.77 -15.78
CA ALA A 40 -3.79 4.93 -15.51
C ALA A 40 -3.02 6.06 -14.77
N GLY A 41 -1.72 5.89 -14.55
CA GLY A 41 -0.86 6.85 -13.86
C GLY A 41 -1.00 6.85 -12.33
N ARG A 42 -1.62 5.83 -11.74
CA ARG A 42 -1.72 5.65 -10.28
C ARG A 42 -0.45 5.02 -9.75
N ALA A 43 0.02 5.47 -8.59
CA ALA A 43 1.20 4.90 -7.95
C ALA A 43 0.97 3.43 -7.58
N LEU A 44 1.95 2.57 -7.85
CA LEU A 44 1.96 1.19 -7.40
C LEU A 44 2.76 1.05 -6.10
N ILE A 45 2.22 0.25 -5.18
CA ILE A 45 2.79 -0.05 -3.86
C ILE A 45 2.81 -1.55 -3.63
N ASP A 46 3.76 -2.04 -2.85
CA ASP A 46 3.76 -3.43 -2.40
C ASP A 46 2.78 -3.59 -1.24
N LEU A 47 1.80 -4.49 -1.39
CA LEU A 47 0.81 -4.80 -0.36
C LEU A 47 1.46 -5.34 0.93
N HIS A 48 2.62 -6.01 0.84
CA HIS A 48 3.34 -6.51 2.00
C HIS A 48 3.95 -5.39 2.85
N GLU A 49 4.28 -4.22 2.26
CA GLU A 49 4.73 -3.04 3.02
C GLU A 49 3.61 -2.41 3.85
N LEU A 50 2.34 -2.68 3.50
CA LEU A 50 1.20 -2.18 4.27
C LEU A 50 0.87 -3.03 5.50
N GLN A 51 1.14 -4.35 5.46
CA GLN A 51 0.85 -5.27 6.56
C GLN A 51 1.40 -4.84 7.94
N PRO A 52 2.66 -4.36 8.07
CA PRO A 52 3.19 -3.92 9.37
C PRO A 52 2.47 -2.69 9.96
N HIS A 53 1.67 -1.98 9.16
CA HIS A 53 0.84 -0.86 9.63
C HIS A 53 -0.58 -1.27 10.00
N VAL A 54 -0.99 -2.51 9.70
CA VAL A 54 -2.34 -3.00 9.91
C VAL A 54 -2.48 -3.73 11.25
N THR A 55 -1.39 -4.08 11.95
CA THR A 55 -1.42 -4.86 13.20
C THR A 55 -2.51 -4.38 14.15
N PRO A 56 -3.63 -5.12 14.27
CA PRO A 56 -4.44 -5.04 15.46
C PRO A 56 -3.65 -5.75 16.55
N GLU A 57 -3.51 -5.09 17.69
CA GLU A 57 -3.08 -5.74 18.93
C GLU A 57 -3.84 -7.08 19.07
N ALA A 58 -3.07 -8.14 19.35
CA ALA A 58 -3.59 -9.47 19.56
C ALA A 58 -4.75 -9.47 20.56
N VAL A 59 -5.83 -10.17 20.23
CA VAL A 59 -6.88 -10.61 21.18
C VAL A 59 -7.08 -12.09 21.00
#